data_AF-A0A7R9CZ46-F1
#
_entry.id   AF-A0A7R9CZ46-F1
#
_cell.length_a   1.000
_cell.length_b   1.000
_cell.length_c   1.000
_cell.angle_alpha   90.00
_cell.angle_beta   90.00
_cell.angle_gamma   90.00
#
_symmetry.space_group_name_H-M   'P 1'
#
loop_
_entity.id
_entity.type
_entity.pdbx_description
1 polymer ?
#
loop_
_entity_poly.entity_id
_entity_poly.type
_entity_poly.pdbx_seq_one_letter_code
_entity_poly.pdbx_strand_id
1 'polypeptide(L)'
;MIFDVGKDLGPYVLFVFESRIIIIIMASDITDTLNNLDNLLLQNERKIQKKLRHTGQPYISRSGKLIPAKKQSDLLCNCPQHCDEKVPNEARLKLFYQFYKMADQIKQNDFLMSHIEIRAVQRRSIEMKNPKKIQRRVSCKYKVPVLTSKDPPIQPGKHA
;
A
#
# COMPACT_ATOMS: atom_id res chain seq x y z
N MET A 1 52.04 28.25 24.65
CA MET A 1 53.12 28.12 23.64
C MET A 1 52.51 27.45 22.42
N ILE A 2 52.55 28.12 21.28
CA ILE A 2 51.98 27.65 20.01
C ILE A 2 53.10 26.94 19.25
N PHE A 3 52.83 25.72 18.79
CA PHE A 3 53.64 25.05 17.78
C PHE A 3 52.77 24.77 16.57
N ASP A 4 53.19 25.29 15.41
CA ASP A 4 52.73 24.91 14.08
C ASP A 4 53.69 23.84 13.54
N VAL A 5 53.18 22.64 13.23
CA VAL A 5 53.79 21.72 12.27
C VAL A 5 52.69 20.91 11.58
N GLY A 6 52.71 20.94 10.25
CA GLY A 6 52.37 19.79 9.42
C GLY A 6 51.00 19.79 8.76
N LYS A 7 50.98 20.05 7.45
CA LYS A 7 49.89 19.67 6.55
C LYS A 7 49.77 18.15 6.48
N ASP A 8 48.55 17.72 6.19
CA ASP A 8 48.11 16.37 5.81
C ASP A 8 47.79 15.43 6.99
N LEU A 9 46.61 15.60 7.60
CA LEU A 9 45.74 14.55 8.16
C LEU A 9 44.35 15.20 8.40
N GLY A 10 43.27 14.43 8.20
CA GLY A 10 41.87 14.89 8.14
C GLY A 10 41.32 15.57 9.42
N PRO A 11 40.00 15.85 9.50
CA PRO A 11 39.40 16.85 10.39
C PRO A 11 39.37 16.51 11.89
N TYR A 12 40.17 15.56 12.38
CA TYR A 12 40.14 15.13 13.77
C TYR A 12 41.30 15.74 14.54
N VAL A 13 41.05 16.91 15.12
CA VAL A 13 41.91 17.51 16.14
C VAL A 13 41.62 16.82 17.47
N LEU A 14 42.53 15.97 17.95
CA LEU A 14 42.48 15.41 19.31
C LEU A 14 43.05 16.42 20.31
N PHE A 15 42.19 16.95 21.18
CA PHE A 15 42.61 17.62 22.41
C PHE A 15 42.44 16.66 23.58
N VAL A 16 43.54 16.40 24.31
CA VAL A 16 43.54 15.61 25.55
C VAL A 16 43.64 16.58 26.72
N PHE A 17 42.60 16.67 27.55
CA PHE A 17 42.70 17.20 28.92
C PHE A 17 41.80 16.38 29.86
N GLU A 18 42.37 15.99 31.00
CA GLU A 18 41.79 15.42 32.22
C GLU A 18 40.37 14.80 32.14
N SER A 19 40.33 13.47 32.13
CA SER A 19 39.33 12.58 32.76
C SER A 19 37.85 12.65 32.32
N ARG A 20 37.43 13.51 31.38
CA ARG A 20 35.99 13.64 30.99
C ARG A 20 35.64 13.29 29.54
N ILE A 21 36.62 13.05 28.67
CA ILE A 21 36.41 12.92 27.21
C ILE A 21 36.01 11.50 26.76
N ILE A 22 36.35 10.45 27.52
CA ILE A 22 36.04 9.05 27.16
C ILE A 22 34.52 8.76 27.16
N ILE A 23 33.73 9.51 27.92
CA ILE A 23 32.29 9.25 28.10
C ILE A 23 31.47 9.70 26.88
N ILE A 24 31.90 10.72 26.14
CA ILE A 24 31.12 11.31 25.03
C ILE A 24 31.17 10.43 23.77
N ILE A 25 32.31 9.80 23.47
CA ILE A 25 32.46 8.92 22.30
C ILE A 25 31.60 7.65 22.44
N MET A 26 31.56 7.05 23.64
CA MET A 26 30.70 5.90 23.93
C MET A 26 29.20 6.25 23.81
N ALA A 27 28.81 7.47 24.21
CA ALA A 27 27.43 7.91 24.13
C ALA A 27 26.94 8.13 22.69
N SER A 28 27.78 8.63 21.77
CA SER A 28 27.41 8.77 20.35
C SER A 28 27.21 7.41 19.68
N ASP A 29 28.08 6.44 19.95
CA ASP A 29 27.97 5.08 19.39
C ASP A 29 26.72 4.35 19.89
N ILE A 30 26.33 4.58 21.15
CA ILE A 30 25.07 4.07 21.72
C ILE A 30 23.86 4.72 21.04
N THR A 31 23.88 6.02 20.78
CA THR A 31 22.76 6.68 20.09
C THR A 31 22.59 6.20 18.65
N ASP A 32 23.69 5.94 17.94
CA ASP A 32 23.65 5.47 16.55
C ASP A 32 23.13 4.02 16.44
N THR A 33 23.45 3.18 17.42
CA THR A 33 22.93 1.81 17.49
C THR A 33 21.43 1.77 17.83
N LEU A 34 20.96 2.61 18.76
CA LEU A 34 19.52 2.74 19.08
C LEU A 34 18.72 3.26 17.87
N ASN A 35 19.22 4.30 17.18
CA ASN A 35 18.59 4.83 15.97
C ASN A 35 18.49 3.79 14.86
N ASN A 36 19.51 2.94 14.68
CA ASN A 36 19.46 1.85 13.69
C ASN A 36 18.41 0.79 14.05
N LEU A 37 18.27 0.46 15.33
CA LEU A 37 17.25 -0.47 15.79
C LEU A 37 15.83 0.06 15.55
N ASP A 38 15.58 1.33 15.85
CA ASP A 38 14.29 1.99 15.61
C ASP A 38 13.93 2.03 14.12
N ASN A 39 14.92 2.31 13.27
CA ASN A 39 14.73 2.26 11.81
C ASN A 39 14.39 0.84 11.33
N LEU A 40 15.01 -0.19 11.89
CA LEU A 40 14.72 -1.58 11.55
C LEU A 40 13.30 -1.99 12.00
N LEU A 41 12.91 -1.62 13.22
CA LEU A 41 11.55 -1.84 13.74
C LEU A 41 10.51 -1.17 12.84
N LEU A 42 10.74 0.09 12.48
CA LEU A 42 9.85 0.84 11.59
C LEU A 42 9.74 0.22 10.19
N GLN A 43 10.83 -0.33 9.65
CA GLN A 43 10.80 -1.07 8.38
C GLN A 43 9.97 -2.35 8.50
N ASN A 44 10.07 -3.08 9.60
CA ASN A 44 9.30 -4.30 9.85
C ASN A 44 7.81 -3.98 10.00
N GLU A 45 7.47 -2.94 10.76
CA GLU A 45 6.09 -2.46 10.88
C GLU A 45 5.49 -2.07 9.52
N ARG A 46 6.25 -1.37 8.67
CA ARG A 46 5.81 -1.00 7.32
C ARG A 46 5.54 -2.24 6.46
N LYS A 47 6.40 -3.27 6.53
CA LYS A 47 6.21 -4.54 5.82
C LYS A 47 4.97 -5.28 6.32
N ILE A 48 4.79 -5.36 7.63
CA ILE A 48 3.61 -5.98 8.27
C ILE A 48 2.34 -5.25 7.85
N GLN A 49 2.28 -3.93 7.99
CA GLN A 49 1.12 -3.13 7.59
C GLN A 49 0.81 -3.27 6.10
N LYS A 50 1.85 -3.36 5.25
CA LYS A 50 1.66 -3.61 3.81
C LYS A 50 1.00 -4.98 3.58
N LYS A 51 1.46 -6.03 4.26
CA LYS A 51 0.86 -7.37 4.19
C LYS A 51 -0.59 -7.38 4.70
N LEU A 52 -0.87 -6.72 5.82
CA LEU A 52 -2.22 -6.58 6.38
C LEU A 52 -3.16 -5.85 5.40
N ARG A 53 -2.67 -4.80 4.73
CA ARG A 53 -3.42 -4.12 3.65
C ARG A 53 -3.75 -5.04 2.49
N HIS A 54 -2.78 -5.79 1.96
CA HIS A 54 -3.01 -6.68 0.82
C HIS A 54 -3.89 -7.89 1.17
N THR A 55 -3.92 -8.32 2.43
CA THR A 55 -4.81 -9.39 2.92
C THR A 55 -6.18 -8.87 3.36
N GLY A 56 -6.37 -7.54 3.41
CA GLY A 56 -7.63 -6.93 3.85
C GLY A 56 -7.87 -7.01 5.36
N GLN A 57 -6.84 -7.32 6.14
CA GLN A 57 -6.90 -7.40 7.60
C GLN A 57 -6.84 -6.01 8.26
N PRO A 58 -7.30 -5.88 9.52
CA PRO A 58 -7.22 -4.61 10.21
C PRO A 58 -5.75 -4.24 10.48
N TYR A 59 -5.43 -2.95 10.44
CA TYR A 59 -4.07 -2.47 10.71
C TYR A 59 -4.10 -1.05 11.27
N ILE A 60 -3.03 -0.66 11.95
CA ILE A 60 -2.87 0.70 12.47
C ILE A 60 -2.21 1.57 11.40
N SER A 61 -2.81 2.72 11.10
CA SER A 61 -2.25 3.70 10.16
C SER A 61 -1.02 4.41 10.76
N ARG A 62 -0.26 5.13 9.94
CA ARG A 62 0.83 5.99 10.43
C ARG A 62 0.36 7.06 11.42
N SER A 63 -0.91 7.47 11.35
CA SER A 63 -1.52 8.41 12.29
C SER A 63 -2.03 7.77 13.59
N GLY A 64 -1.76 6.48 13.80
CA GLY A 64 -2.22 5.74 14.98
C GLY A 64 -3.68 5.30 14.93
N LYS A 65 -4.38 5.50 13.81
CA LYS A 65 -5.80 5.14 13.67
C LYS A 65 -5.96 3.68 13.28
N LEU A 66 -6.86 2.97 13.94
CA LEU A 66 -7.23 1.60 13.56
C LEU A 66 -8.05 1.62 12.27
N ILE A 67 -7.51 1.02 11.21
CA ILE A 67 -8.23 0.75 9.97
C ILE A 67 -8.86 -0.63 10.08
N PRO A 68 -10.20 -0.76 9.96
CA PRO A 68 -10.87 -2.04 10.12
C PRO A 68 -10.60 -2.97 8.94
N ALA A 69 -10.89 -4.27 9.14
CA ALA A 69 -10.85 -5.27 8.10
C ALA A 69 -11.76 -4.88 6.93
N LYS A 70 -11.32 -5.20 5.71
CA LYS A 70 -12.13 -5.00 4.51
C LYS A 70 -13.30 -5.98 4.53
N LYS A 71 -14.49 -5.48 4.20
CA LYS A 71 -15.71 -6.25 4.05
C LYS A 71 -16.34 -5.89 2.70
N GLN A 72 -17.07 -6.84 2.13
CA GLN A 72 -17.86 -6.57 0.94
C GLN A 72 -19.02 -5.64 1.33
N SER A 73 -19.23 -4.56 0.57
CA SER A 73 -20.38 -3.67 0.78
C SER A 73 -21.64 -4.29 0.18
N ASP A 74 -22.77 -4.02 0.83
CA ASP A 74 -24.09 -4.45 0.35
C ASP A 74 -24.48 -3.69 -0.94
N LEU A 75 -24.11 -2.41 -1.01
CA LEU A 75 -24.32 -1.54 -2.16
C LEU A 75 -23.02 -1.41 -2.98
N LEU A 76 -23.09 -1.63 -4.30
CA LEU A 76 -21.96 -1.46 -5.22
C LEU A 76 -21.83 -0.01 -5.71
N CYS A 77 -22.89 0.55 -6.30
CA CYS A 77 -22.86 1.90 -6.88
C CYS A 77 -24.25 2.54 -6.93
N ASN A 78 -24.30 3.86 -6.84
CA ASN A 78 -25.48 4.66 -7.20
C ASN A 78 -25.46 5.05 -8.69
N CYS A 79 -24.84 4.22 -9.53
CA CYS A 79 -24.65 4.55 -10.94
C CYS A 79 -25.88 4.17 -11.77
N PRO A 80 -26.22 4.92 -12.83
CA PRO A 80 -27.43 4.70 -13.65
C PRO A 80 -27.44 3.35 -14.38
N GLN A 81 -26.36 2.57 -14.25
CA GLN A 81 -26.21 1.25 -14.82
C GLN A 81 -26.78 0.13 -13.93
N HIS A 82 -27.31 0.46 -12.75
CA HIS A 82 -27.91 -0.51 -11.81
C HIS A 82 -27.03 -1.75 -11.61
N CYS A 83 -25.73 -1.53 -11.34
CA CYS A 83 -24.77 -2.63 -11.22
C CYS A 83 -25.14 -3.61 -10.10
N ASP A 84 -25.88 -3.14 -9.09
CA ASP A 84 -26.36 -3.98 -8.00
C ASP A 84 -27.34 -5.07 -8.45
N GLU A 85 -28.17 -4.82 -9.46
CA GLU A 85 -29.09 -5.82 -10.01
C GLU A 85 -28.38 -6.78 -10.97
N LYS A 86 -27.37 -6.28 -11.68
CA LYS A 86 -26.64 -7.04 -12.71
C LYS A 86 -25.61 -8.01 -12.14
N VAL A 87 -25.04 -7.69 -10.97
CA VAL A 87 -23.98 -8.50 -10.36
C VAL A 87 -24.53 -9.20 -9.12
N PRO A 88 -24.70 -10.54 -9.14
CA PRO A 88 -25.22 -11.27 -8.00
C PRO A 88 -24.26 -11.20 -6.81
N ASN A 89 -24.79 -11.20 -5.59
CA ASN A 89 -24.00 -11.09 -4.35
C ASN A 89 -22.92 -12.18 -4.26
N GLU A 90 -23.26 -13.42 -4.62
CA GLU A 90 -22.32 -14.54 -4.62
C GLU A 90 -21.07 -14.29 -5.48
N ALA A 91 -21.24 -13.68 -6.66
CA ALA A 91 -20.12 -13.34 -7.54
C ALA A 91 -19.23 -12.27 -6.89
N ARG A 92 -19.84 -11.31 -6.18
CA ARG A 92 -19.08 -10.28 -5.43
C ARG A 92 -18.24 -10.91 -4.34
N LEU A 93 -18.83 -11.80 -3.54
CA LEU A 93 -18.14 -12.51 -2.46
C LEU A 93 -16.98 -13.37 -3.01
N LYS A 94 -17.20 -14.06 -4.14
CA LYS A 94 -16.14 -14.82 -4.82
C LYS A 94 -14.98 -13.93 -5.24
N LEU A 95 -15.26 -12.86 -5.96
CA LEU A 95 -14.23 -11.93 -6.44
C LEU A 95 -13.50 -11.28 -5.27
N PHE A 96 -14.21 -10.87 -4.23
CA PHE A 96 -13.65 -10.30 -3.02
C PHE A 96 -12.69 -11.28 -2.34
N TYR A 97 -13.13 -12.52 -2.11
CA TYR A 97 -12.31 -13.54 -1.47
C TYR A 97 -11.08 -13.89 -2.31
N GLN A 98 -11.26 -14.11 -3.61
CA GLN A 98 -10.14 -14.38 -4.53
C GLN A 98 -9.11 -13.24 -4.53
N PHE A 99 -9.58 -12.00 -4.53
CA PHE A 99 -8.72 -10.81 -4.52
C PHE A 99 -7.84 -10.75 -3.27
N TYR A 100 -8.42 -10.88 -2.07
CA TYR A 100 -7.67 -10.78 -0.82
C TYR A 100 -6.88 -12.05 -0.47
N LYS A 101 -7.31 -13.23 -0.97
CA LYS A 101 -6.56 -14.49 -0.82
C LYS A 101 -5.17 -14.44 -1.45
N MET A 102 -4.98 -13.67 -2.53
CA MET A 102 -3.68 -13.56 -3.19
C MET A 102 -2.60 -12.87 -2.34
N ALA A 103 -2.99 -11.98 -1.41
CA ALA A 103 -2.12 -11.29 -0.46
C ALA A 103 -0.89 -10.55 -1.07
N ASP A 104 -0.87 -10.33 -2.38
CA ASP A 104 0.24 -9.78 -3.14
C ASP A 104 -0.28 -8.76 -4.17
N GLN A 105 0.30 -7.57 -4.16
CA GLN A 105 -0.10 -6.46 -5.02
C GLN A 105 0.03 -6.79 -6.51
N ILE A 106 1.07 -7.52 -6.91
CA ILE A 106 1.32 -7.81 -8.33
C ILE A 106 0.22 -8.74 -8.85
N LYS A 107 0.00 -9.84 -8.14
CA LYS A 107 -1.06 -10.81 -8.46
C LYS A 107 -2.45 -10.18 -8.40
N GLN A 108 -2.68 -9.30 -7.43
CA GLN A 108 -3.93 -8.53 -7.33
C GLN A 108 -4.14 -7.62 -8.55
N ASN A 109 -3.10 -6.94 -9.01
CA ASN A 109 -3.18 -6.11 -10.22
C ASN A 109 -3.44 -6.97 -11.46
N ASP A 110 -2.73 -8.07 -11.63
CA ASP A 110 -2.91 -8.98 -12.77
C ASP A 110 -4.33 -9.57 -12.80
N PHE A 111 -4.86 -9.93 -11.62
CA PHE A 111 -6.24 -10.37 -11.47
C PHE A 111 -7.25 -9.28 -11.85
N LEU A 112 -7.02 -8.02 -11.47
CA LEU A 112 -7.88 -6.92 -11.90
C LEU A 112 -7.80 -6.73 -13.42
N MET A 113 -6.60 -6.75 -13.99
CA MET A 113 -6.39 -6.56 -15.42
C MET A 113 -7.03 -7.68 -16.26
N SER A 114 -7.04 -8.93 -15.77
CA SER A 114 -7.73 -10.02 -16.48
C SER A 114 -9.25 -9.83 -16.58
N HIS A 115 -9.83 -9.06 -15.65
CA HIS A 115 -11.26 -8.72 -15.63
C HIS A 115 -11.57 -7.35 -16.26
N ILE A 116 -10.55 -6.61 -16.72
CA ILE A 116 -10.71 -5.27 -17.31
C ILE A 116 -10.29 -5.31 -18.77
N GLU A 117 -11.20 -4.96 -19.65
CA GLU A 117 -10.91 -4.75 -21.06
C GLU A 117 -10.76 -3.25 -21.34
N ILE A 118 -9.52 -2.82 -21.60
CA ILE A 118 -9.21 -1.43 -21.95
C ILE A 118 -9.47 -1.22 -23.45
N ARG A 119 -10.24 -0.19 -23.77
CA ARG A 119 -10.64 0.18 -25.14
C ARG A 119 -10.31 1.64 -25.44
N ALA A 120 -10.03 1.94 -26.70
CA ALA A 120 -9.92 3.32 -27.16
C ALA A 120 -11.29 4.04 -27.11
N VAL A 121 -11.29 5.34 -26.84
CA VAL A 121 -12.50 6.16 -26.86
C VAL A 121 -12.94 6.36 -28.32
N GLN A 122 -14.03 5.70 -28.71
CA GLN A 122 -14.50 5.67 -30.11
C GLN A 122 -15.17 6.97 -30.58
N ARG A 123 -15.84 7.71 -29.67
CA ARG A 123 -16.52 8.96 -29.99
C ARG A 123 -16.20 10.01 -28.93
N ARG A 124 -15.81 11.20 -29.37
CA ARG A 124 -15.67 12.38 -28.52
C ARG A 124 -16.77 13.35 -28.92
N SER A 125 -17.59 13.80 -27.97
CA SER A 125 -18.55 14.87 -28.26
C SER A 125 -17.79 16.14 -28.60
N ILE A 126 -18.13 16.75 -29.73
CA ILE A 126 -17.52 18.00 -30.23
C ILE A 126 -17.88 19.16 -29.28
N GLU A 127 -19.05 19.10 -28.64
CA GLU A 127 -19.56 20.10 -27.68
C GLU A 127 -18.76 20.16 -26.37
N MET A 128 -17.98 19.14 -26.04
CA MET A 128 -17.21 19.07 -24.79
C MET A 128 -15.75 19.51 -24.92
N LYS A 129 -15.41 20.38 -25.89
CA LYS A 129 -14.14 21.12 -25.91
C LYS A 129 -14.13 22.24 -24.85
N ASN A 130 -14.42 21.89 -23.59
CA ASN A 130 -14.12 22.78 -22.48
C ASN A 130 -12.62 22.58 -22.15
N PRO A 131 -11.73 23.56 -22.42
CA PRO A 131 -10.28 23.38 -22.28
C PRO A 131 -9.84 23.06 -20.85
N LYS A 132 -10.72 23.29 -19.87
CA LYS A 132 -10.51 22.98 -18.45
C LYS A 132 -10.75 21.51 -18.08
N LYS A 133 -11.39 20.70 -18.93
CA LYS A 133 -11.68 19.28 -18.62
C LYS A 133 -10.75 18.35 -19.38
N ILE A 134 -9.89 17.65 -18.64
CA ILE A 134 -9.02 16.60 -19.21
C ILE A 134 -9.90 15.53 -19.85
N GLN A 135 -9.68 15.29 -21.14
CA GLN A 135 -10.44 14.28 -21.88
C GLN A 135 -9.96 12.88 -21.51
N ARG A 136 -10.90 11.95 -21.30
CA ARG A 136 -10.59 10.54 -21.05
C ARG A 136 -9.86 9.97 -22.26
N ARG A 137 -8.73 9.29 -22.02
CA ARG A 137 -7.92 8.65 -23.07
C ARG A 137 -8.39 7.24 -23.40
N VAL A 138 -8.95 6.54 -22.41
CA VAL A 138 -9.38 5.15 -22.50
C VAL A 138 -10.80 4.99 -21.95
N SER A 139 -11.48 3.96 -22.45
CA SER A 139 -12.74 3.45 -21.91
C SER A 139 -12.49 2.04 -21.38
N CYS A 140 -13.04 1.69 -20.22
CA CYS A 140 -12.86 0.36 -19.63
C CYS A 140 -14.19 -0.39 -19.66
N LYS A 141 -14.17 -1.65 -20.09
CA LYS A 141 -15.28 -2.59 -19.96
C LYS A 141 -14.90 -3.66 -18.94
N TYR A 142 -15.73 -3.81 -17.90
CA TYR A 142 -15.51 -4.78 -16.83
C TYR A 142 -16.20 -6.10 -17.16
N LYS A 143 -15.52 -7.21 -16.93
CA LYS A 143 -16.05 -8.57 -17.09
C LYS A 143 -16.23 -9.17 -15.71
N VAL A 144 -17.45 -9.58 -15.40
CA VAL A 144 -17.77 -10.27 -14.14
C VAL A 144 -18.08 -11.73 -14.49
N PRO A 145 -17.40 -12.72 -13.89
CA PRO A 145 -17.71 -14.12 -14.10
C PRO A 145 -19.14 -14.40 -13.62
N VAL A 146 -20.00 -14.87 -14.51
CA VAL A 146 -21.34 -15.33 -14.14
C VAL A 146 -21.18 -16.70 -13.51
N LEU A 147 -21.59 -16.84 -12.25
CA LEU A 147 -21.56 -18.13 -11.57
C LEU A 147 -22.65 -19.00 -12.19
N THR A 148 -22.24 -20.05 -12.89
CA THR A 148 -23.15 -21.10 -13.30
C THR A 148 -23.25 -22.11 -12.15
N SER A 149 -24.40 -22.77 -12.00
CA SER A 149 -24.78 -23.67 -10.90
C SER A 149 -23.87 -24.89 -10.64
N LYS A 150 -22.69 -24.95 -11.28
CA LYS A 150 -21.70 -26.02 -11.14
C LYS A 150 -20.60 -25.71 -10.11
N ASP A 151 -20.55 -24.50 -9.57
CA ASP A 151 -19.55 -24.17 -8.56
C ASP A 151 -19.99 -24.66 -7.17
N PRO A 152 -19.08 -25.28 -6.37
CA PRO A 152 -19.42 -25.72 -5.03
C PRO A 152 -19.87 -24.53 -4.16
N PRO A 153 -20.86 -24.74 -3.26
CA PRO A 153 -21.34 -23.71 -2.35
C PRO A 153 -20.20 -23.13 -1.53
N ILE A 154 -20.10 -21.80 -1.49
CA ILE A 154 -19.14 -21.12 -0.62
C ILE A 154 -19.67 -21.22 0.79
N GLN A 155 -19.00 -22.01 1.61
CA GLN A 155 -19.27 -22.01 3.03
C GLN A 155 -18.83 -20.65 3.61
N PRO A 156 -19.70 -19.95 4.35
CA PRO A 156 -19.33 -18.74 5.04
C PRO A 156 -18.29 -19.09 6.11
N GLY A 157 -17.01 -18.81 5.81
CA GLY A 157 -15.93 -18.91 6.77
C GLY A 157 -16.17 -17.93 7.90
N LYS A 158 -16.40 -18.45 9.11
CA LYS A 158 -16.42 -17.68 10.35
C LYS A 158 -15.06 -16.99 10.49
N HIS A 159 -15.02 -15.67 10.26
CA HIS A 159 -13.89 -14.85 10.63
C HIS A 159 -14.13 -14.35 12.06
N ALA A 160 -13.45 -14.98 13.01
CA ALA A 160 -13.23 -14.51 14.37
C ALA A 160 -12.14 -13.43 14.39
#